data_AF-A0A9P0I4W5-F1
#
_entry.id   AF-A0A9P0I4W5-F1
#
_cell.length_a   1.000
_cell.length_b   1.000
_cell.length_c   1.000
_cell.angle_alpha   90.00
_cell.angle_beta   90.00
_cell.angle_gamma   90.00
#
_symmetry.space_group_name_H-M   'P 1'
#
loop_
_entity.id
_entity.type
_entity.pdbx_description
1 polymer ?
#
loop_
_entity_poly.entity_id
_entity_poly.type
_entity_poly.pdbx_seq_one_letter_code
_entity_poly.pdbx_strand_id
1 'polypeptide(L)' 'METLSSIPFLVRDIRYGVPSGTTPQFEDKLRMSFLDSYCNMYLIETVDVVAKMYGVTREEADNYALRSQKRWKDGK' A
#
# COMPACT_ATOMS: atom_id res chain seq x y z
N MET A 1 -2.64 -17.20 6.47
CA MET A 1 -3.55 -16.64 5.45
C MET A 1 -3.88 -15.24 5.92
N GLU A 2 -3.57 -14.23 5.12
CA GLU A 2 -3.83 -12.82 5.45
C GLU A 2 -5.24 -12.44 4.96
N THR A 3 -5.95 -11.60 5.72
CA THR A 3 -7.31 -11.12 5.39
C THR A 3 -7.35 -9.60 5.31
N LEU A 4 -6.84 -9.06 4.19
CA LEU A 4 -6.73 -7.61 4.00
C LEU A 4 -8.08 -6.88 3.98
N SER A 5 -9.13 -7.52 3.44
CA SER A 5 -10.48 -6.95 3.38
C SER A 5 -11.13 -6.73 4.74
N SER A 6 -10.61 -7.37 5.80
CA SER A 6 -11.15 -7.27 7.16
C SER A 6 -10.40 -6.25 8.03
N ILE A 7 -9.41 -5.54 7.46
CA ILE A 7 -8.64 -4.54 8.20
C ILE A 7 -9.57 -3.35 8.54
N PRO A 8 -9.72 -2.97 9.83
CA PRO A 8 -10.63 -1.91 10.22
C PRO A 8 -10.01 -0.52 10.03
N PHE A 9 -10.87 0.49 9.97
CA PHE A 9 -10.47 1.87 10.20
C PHE A 9 -10.09 2.07 11.67
N LEU A 10 -9.00 2.78 11.91
CA LEU A 10 -8.55 3.13 13.25
C LEU A 10 -8.85 4.60 13.52
N VAL A 11 -9.29 4.88 14.74
CA VAL A 11 -9.42 6.25 15.24
C VAL A 11 -8.49 6.38 16.44
N ARG A 12 -7.44 7.17 16.29
CA ARG A 12 -6.43 7.39 17.33
C ARG A 12 -6.78 8.63 18.16
N ASP A 13 -6.13 8.75 19.32
CA ASP A 13 -6.19 9.93 20.20
C ASP A 13 -7.55 10.27 20.82
N ILE A 14 -8.49 9.31 20.82
CA ILE A 14 -9.83 9.48 21.43
C ILE A 14 -10.01 8.79 22.79
N ARG A 15 -9.00 8.02 23.26
CA ARG A 15 -9.11 7.19 24.46
C ARG A 15 -9.43 7.98 25.73
N TYR A 16 -8.92 9.21 25.83
CA TYR A 16 -9.04 10.06 27.02
C TYR A 16 -10.02 11.23 26.82
N GLY A 17 -10.88 11.14 25.81
CA GLY A 17 -11.82 12.19 25.43
C GLY A 17 -11.38 12.96 24.19
N VAL A 18 -12.34 13.66 23.57
CA VAL A 18 -12.13 14.45 22.34
C VAL A 18 -12.43 15.92 22.64
N PRO A 19 -11.52 16.86 22.35
CA PRO A 19 -11.78 18.28 22.51
C PRO A 19 -12.95 18.75 21.65
N SER A 20 -13.78 19.64 22.17
CA SER A 20 -14.89 20.23 21.42
C SER A 20 -14.37 20.99 20.19
N GLY A 21 -14.97 20.74 19.02
CA GLY A 21 -14.52 21.29 17.73
C GLY A 21 -13.46 20.46 17.00
N THR A 22 -13.00 19.34 17.58
CA THR A 22 -12.09 18.41 16.87
C THR A 22 -12.87 17.28 16.22
N THR A 23 -12.67 17.09 14.92
CA THR A 23 -13.25 15.95 14.19
C THR A 23 -12.29 14.76 14.27
N PRO A 24 -12.67 13.63 14.92
CA PRO A 24 -11.83 12.45 14.95
C PRO A 24 -11.60 11.92 13.53
N GLN A 25 -10.34 11.68 13.19
CA GLN A 25 -9.95 11.20 11.87
C GLN A 25 -10.06 9.68 11.81
N PHE A 26 -10.69 9.18 10.75
CA PHE A 26 -10.73 7.76 10.45
C PHE A 26 -9.53 7.39 9.58
N GLU A 27 -8.55 6.76 10.20
CA GLU A 27 -7.33 6.29 9.54
C GLU A 27 -7.59 4.94 8.87
N ASP A 28 -7.30 4.85 7.57
CA ASP A 28 -7.21 3.57 6.87
C ASP A 28 -5.89 2.87 7.26
N LYS A 29 -5.99 1.87 8.14
CA LYS A 29 -4.84 1.11 8.62
C LYS A 29 -4.12 0.38 7.49
N LEU A 30 -4.84 -0.13 6.49
CA LEU A 30 -4.23 -0.85 5.38
C LEU A 30 -3.34 0.11 4.58
N ARG A 31 -3.86 1.29 4.28
CA ARG A 31 -3.10 2.32 3.56
C ARG A 31 -1.87 2.79 4.34
N MET A 32 -2.02 3.07 5.63
CA MET A 32 -0.91 3.51 6.47
C MET A 32 0.16 2.43 6.67
N SER A 33 -0.21 1.15 6.56
CA SER A 33 0.75 0.04 6.65
C SER A 33 1.72 -0.02 5.46
N PHE A 34 1.43 0.65 4.34
CA PHE A 34 2.34 0.76 3.20
C PHE A 34 3.37 1.88 3.34
N LEU A 35 3.26 2.75 4.35
CA LEU A 35 4.23 3.79 4.65
C LEU A 35 5.35 3.20 5.49
N ASP A 36 6.58 3.21 4.97
CA ASP A 36 7.75 2.92 5.79
C ASP A 36 8.12 4.16 6.61
N SER A 37 7.94 4.08 7.93
CA SER A 37 8.26 5.16 8.86
C SER A 37 9.75 5.51 8.95
N TYR A 38 10.65 4.60 8.55
CA TYR A 38 12.09 4.85 8.59
C TYR A 38 12.53 5.72 7.40
N CYS A 39 12.08 5.37 6.20
CA CYS A 39 12.39 6.09 4.97
C CYS A 39 11.41 7.22 4.65
N ASN A 40 10.28 7.28 5.37
CA ASN A 40 9.13 8.15 5.11
C ASN A 40 8.66 8.11 3.64
N MET A 41 8.63 6.90 3.06
CA MET A 41 8.19 6.64 1.70
C MET A 41 7.14 5.54 1.68
N TYR A 42 6.13 5.70 0.84
CA TYR A 42 5.19 4.63 0.54
C TYR A 42 5.86 3.58 -0.34
N LEU A 43 5.38 2.33 -0.23
CA LEU A 43 5.83 1.22 -1.07
C LEU A 43 5.82 1.54 -2.58
N ILE A 44 4.86 2.34 -3.04
CA ILE A 44 4.79 2.74 -4.47
C ILE A 44 5.95 3.68 -4.83
N GLU A 45 6.29 4.61 -3.96
CA GLU A 45 7.37 5.56 -4.20
C GLU A 45 8.73 4.87 -4.24
N THR A 46 8.93 3.85 -3.40
CA THR A 46 10.17 3.05 -3.43
C THR A 46 10.28 2.23 -4.71
N VAL A 47 9.16 1.76 -5.28
CA VAL A 47 9.14 1.10 -6.60
C VAL A 47 9.60 2.04 -7.70
N ASP A 48 9.19 3.30 -7.70
CA ASP A 48 9.63 4.28 -8.71
C ASP A 48 11.13 4.56 -8.63
N VAL A 49 11.70 4.59 -7.42
CA VAL A 49 13.15 4.72 -7.22
C VAL A 49 13.87 3.50 -7.81
N VAL A 50 13.42 2.30 -7.50
CA VAL A 50 14.01 1.06 -8.02
C VAL A 50 13.89 0.97 -9.54
N ALA A 51 12.73 1.32 -10.10
CA ALA A 51 12.53 1.33 -11.56
C ALA A 51 13.52 2.26 -12.27
N LYS A 52 13.75 3.46 -11.72
CA LYS A 52 14.75 4.40 -12.23
C LYS A 52 16.19 3.87 -12.09
N MET A 53 16.53 3.25 -10.96
CA MET A 53 17.87 2.71 -10.72
C MET A 53 18.26 1.62 -11.72
N TYR A 54 17.30 0.77 -12.12
CA TYR A 54 17.54 -0.33 -13.06
C TYR A 54 17.10 -0.04 -14.50
N GLY A 55 16.59 1.16 -14.78
CA GLY A 55 16.14 1.55 -16.12
C GLY A 55 14.92 0.76 -16.61
N VAL A 56 14.08 0.26 -15.70
CA VAL A 56 12.89 -0.54 -16.06
C VAL A 56 11.85 0.36 -16.71
N THR A 57 11.46 0.01 -17.92
CA THR A 57 10.44 0.74 -18.67
C THR A 57 9.03 0.31 -18.28
N ARG A 58 8.05 1.17 -18.57
CA ARG A 58 6.63 0.85 -18.35
C ARG A 58 6.19 -0.38 -19.16
N GLU A 59 6.67 -0.50 -20.41
CA GLU A 59 6.34 -1.61 -21.29
C GLU A 59 6.88 -2.95 -20.77
N GLU A 60 8.09 -2.98 -20.22
CA GLU A 60 8.66 -4.19 -19.61
C GLU A 60 7.85 -4.64 -18.39
N ALA A 61 7.44 -3.70 -17.54
CA ALA A 61 6.60 -3.99 -16.39
C ALA A 61 5.23 -4.57 -16.80
N ASP A 62 4.59 -4.00 -17.83
CA ASP A 62 3.31 -4.46 -18.32
C ASP A 62 3.40 -5.83 -19.03
N ASN A 63 4.47 -6.06 -19.79
CA ASN A 63 4.77 -7.36 -20.40
C ASN A 63 4.97 -8.45 -19.32
N TYR A 64 5.64 -8.11 -18.23
CA TYR A 64 5.79 -9.01 -17.09
C TYR A 64 4.46 -9.30 -16.40
N ALA A 65 3.63 -8.28 -16.15
CA ALA A 65 2.32 -8.43 -15.55
C ALA A 65 1.41 -9.35 -16.40
N LEU A 66 1.38 -9.15 -17.72
CA LEU A 66 0.64 -10.00 -18.64
C LEU A 66 1.12 -11.45 -18.60
N ARG A 67 2.45 -11.66 -18.62
CA ARG A 67 3.05 -12.99 -18.52
C ARG A 67 2.67 -13.69 -17.22
N SER A 68 2.64 -12.96 -16.10
CA SER A 68 2.22 -13.50 -14.80
C SER A 68 0.78 -13.98 -14.83
N GLN A 69 -0.14 -13.17 -15.36
CA GLN A 69 -1.56 -13.52 -15.47
C GLN A 69 -1.80 -14.73 -16.40
N LYS A 70 -1.08 -14.80 -17.53
CA LYS A 70 -1.12 -15.96 -18.43
C LYS A 70 -0.64 -17.23 -17.75
N ARG A 71 0.48 -17.18 -17.03
CA ARG A 71 1.01 -18.33 -16.28
C ARG A 71 0.04 -18.82 -15.21
N TRP A 72 -0.60 -17.91 -14.47
CA TRP A 72 -1.64 -18.28 -13.50
C TRP A 72 -2.83 -18.97 -14.17
N LYS A 73 -3.24 -18.51 -15.36
CA LYS A 73 -4.34 -19.11 -16.11
C LYS A 73 -3.99 -20.49 -16.70
N ASP A 74 -2.76 -20.67 -17.17
CA ASP A 74 -2.31 -21.90 -17.84
C ASP A 74 -1.88 -22.98 -16.83
N GLY A 75 -1.43 -22.58 -15.64
CA GLY A 75 -1.14 -23.48 -14.53
C GLY A 75 -2.43 -23.98 -13.89
N LYS A 76 -2.81 -25.23 -14.19
CA LYS A 76 -3.80 -25.97 -13.39
C LYS A 76 -3.38 -26.09 -11.93
#